data_AF-A0A518CJC4-F1
#
_entry.id   AF-A0A518CJC4-F1
#
_cell.length_a   1.000
_cell.length_b   1.000
_cell.length_c   1.000
_cell.angle_alpha   90.00
_cell.angle_beta   90.00
_cell.angle_gamma   90.00
#
_symmetry.space_group_name_H-M   'P 1'
#
loop_
_entity.id
_entity.type
_entity.pdbx_description
1 polymer ?
#
loop_
_entity_poly.entity_id
_entity_poly.type
_entity_poly.pdbx_seq_one_letter_code
_entity_poly.pdbx_strand_id
1 'polypeptide(L)' 'MTVKQPCQDRMLCHCLKVRESEVRHKFETGEAMSVPCIVQQTGAGTGCTACVLRISKVLESYPSAVSPICMAR' A
#
# COMPACT_ATOMS: atom_id res chain seq x y z
N MET A 1 26.86 -3.65 -3.49
CA MET A 1 26.49 -2.72 -2.40
C MET A 1 25.27 -1.91 -2.84
N THR A 2 24.06 -2.47 -2.66
CA THR A 2 22.83 -1.82 -3.11
C THR A 2 22.33 -0.89 -2.02
N VAL A 3 22.45 0.42 -2.24
CA VAL A 3 21.84 1.45 -1.39
C VAL A 3 20.32 1.27 -1.45
N LYS A 4 19.74 0.62 -0.43
CA LYS A 4 18.30 0.68 -0.17
C LYS A 4 18.04 2.09 0.33
N GLN A 5 17.49 2.95 -0.53
CA GLN A 5 17.31 4.39 -0.27
C GLN A 5 16.65 4.63 1.09
N PRO A 6 17.32 5.33 2.02
CA PRO A 6 16.68 5.83 3.22
C PRO A 6 15.98 7.17 2.88
N CYS A 7 14.75 7.34 3.37
CA CYS A 7 14.06 8.62 3.62
C CYS A 7 13.15 9.26 2.56
N GLN A 8 12.86 8.64 1.39
CA GLN A 8 11.79 9.16 0.52
C GLN A 8 10.44 8.56 0.89
N ASP A 9 9.88 9.00 2.01
CA ASP A 9 8.48 8.74 2.30
C ASP A 9 7.58 9.51 1.34
N ARG A 10 7.17 8.83 0.26
CA ARG A 10 6.38 9.45 -0.79
C ARG A 10 4.91 9.49 -0.40
N MET A 11 4.28 10.66 -0.53
CA MET A 11 2.84 10.78 -0.38
C MET A 11 2.14 10.10 -1.57
N LEU A 12 1.36 9.06 -1.29
CA LEU A 12 0.61 8.33 -2.31
C LEU A 12 -0.76 8.96 -2.56
N CYS A 13 -1.45 9.36 -1.47
CA CYS A 13 -2.75 10.02 -1.53
C CYS A 13 -2.68 11.39 -0.84
N HIS A 14 -2.91 12.47 -1.58
CA HIS A 14 -2.98 13.82 -0.99
C HIS A 14 -4.30 14.07 -0.26
N CYS A 15 -5.41 13.46 -0.69
CA CYS A 15 -6.72 13.67 -0.07
C CYS A 15 -6.77 13.19 1.38
N LEU A 16 -6.24 11.99 1.62
CA LEU A 16 -6.24 11.34 2.93
C LEU A 16 -4.85 11.33 3.58
N LYS A 17 -3.88 12.02 2.97
CA LYS A 17 -2.48 12.12 3.43
C LYS A 17 -1.82 10.75 3.67
N VAL A 18 -2.20 9.75 2.88
CA VAL A 18 -1.65 8.39 2.98
C VAL A 18 -0.29 8.34 2.29
N ARG A 19 0.68 7.77 3.02
CA ARG A 19 2.08 7.69 2.65
C ARG A 19 2.48 6.28 2.23
N GLU A 20 3.57 6.17 1.48
CA GLU A 20 4.11 4.88 1.06
C GLU A 20 4.58 4.06 2.26
N SER A 21 5.21 4.68 3.27
CA SER A 21 5.60 3.98 4.50
C SER A 21 4.43 3.35 5.23
N GLU A 22 3.27 4.01 5.26
CA GLU A 22 2.07 3.49 5.92
C GLU A 22 1.50 2.29 5.17
N VAL A 23 1.45 2.36 3.84
CA VAL A 23 1.07 1.23 2.97
C VAL A 23 2.04 0.07 3.13
N ARG A 24 3.35 0.35 3.21
CA ARG A 24 4.38 -0.67 3.43
C ARG A 24 4.27 -1.29 4.81
N HIS A 25 4.07 -0.50 5.85
CA HIS A 25 3.89 -0.99 7.21
C HIS A 25 2.68 -1.93 7.30
N LYS A 26 1.53 -1.52 6.76
CA LYS A 26 0.31 -2.33 6.65
C LYS A 26 0.54 -3.64 5.88
N PHE A 27 1.39 -3.60 4.87
CA PHE A 27 1.74 -4.77 4.07
C PHE A 27 2.69 -5.72 4.82
N GLU A 28 3.72 -5.19 5.49
CA GLU A 28 4.69 -5.94 6.29
C GLU A 28 4.08 -6.55 7.56
N THR A 29 3.09 -5.89 8.17
CA THR A 29 2.32 -6.44 9.30
C THR A 29 1.29 -7.47 8.88
N GLY A 30 1.08 -7.65 7.57
CA GLY A 30 0.06 -8.56 7.03
C GLY A 30 -1.38 -8.05 7.17
N GLU A 31 -1.57 -6.79 7.60
CA GLU A 31 -2.90 -6.17 7.73
C GLU A 31 -3.56 -5.87 6.38
N ALA A 32 -2.76 -5.73 5.32
CA ALA A 32 -3.27 -5.47 3.98
C ALA A 32 -2.36 -6.04 2.88
N MET A 33 -2.82 -7.11 2.23
CA MET A 33 -2.06 -7.80 1.17
C MET A 33 -2.53 -7.50 -0.26
N SER A 34 -3.59 -6.70 -0.41
CA SER A 34 -4.20 -6.37 -1.71
C SER A 34 -4.61 -4.92 -1.75
N VAL A 35 -4.62 -4.32 -2.95
CA VAL A 35 -5.15 -2.96 -3.20
C VAL A 35 -6.50 -2.71 -2.53
N PRO A 36 -7.54 -3.56 -2.68
CA PRO A 36 -8.82 -3.34 -2.00
C PRO A 36 -8.72 -3.37 -0.47
N CYS A 37 -7.83 -4.18 0.09
CA CYS A 37 -7.62 -4.24 1.54
C CYS A 37 -6.92 -2.97 2.04
N ILE A 38 -5.90 -2.48 1.31
CA ILE A 38 -5.26 -1.18 1.58
C ILE A 38 -6.30 -0.06 1.52
N VAL A 39 -7.16 -0.05 0.49
CA VAL A 39 -8.22 0.95 0.32
C VAL A 39 -9.22 0.89 1.48
N GLN A 40 -9.62 -0.30 1.94
CA GLN A 40 -10.50 -0.44 3.10
C GLN A 40 -9.85 0.02 4.41
N GLN A 41 -8.57 -0.30 4.61
CA GLN A 41 -7.85 0.00 5.85
C GLN A 41 -7.43 1.48 5.96
N THR A 42 -7.01 2.07 4.84
CA THR A 42 -6.48 3.45 4.81
C THR A 42 -7.50 4.45 4.29
N GLY A 43 -8.60 3.99 3.69
CA GLY A 43 -9.55 4.82 2.94
C GLY A 43 -8.97 5.36 1.61
N ALA A 44 -7.68 5.17 1.33
CA ALA A 44 -7.04 5.72 0.14
C ALA A 44 -7.67 5.16 -1.13
N GLY A 45 -8.27 6.03 -1.94
CA GLY A 45 -8.92 5.64 -3.19
C GLY A 45 -10.44 5.64 -3.15
N THR A 46 -11.09 5.93 -2.01
CA THR A 46 -12.54 6.13 -1.93
C THR A 46 -13.01 7.54 -2.34
N GLY A 47 -12.07 8.50 -2.38
CA GLY A 47 -12.32 9.88 -2.83
C GLY A 47 -12.02 10.08 -4.31
N CYS A 48 -10.97 10.84 -4.62
CA CYS A 48 -10.60 11.20 -6.00
C CYS A 48 -10.04 10.06 -6.88
N THR A 49 -9.89 8.85 -6.31
CA THR A 49 -9.36 7.60 -6.93
C THR A 49 -7.97 7.67 -7.60
N ALA A 50 -7.35 8.84 -7.76
CA ALA A 50 -6.07 9.04 -8.45
C ALA A 50 -4.87 8.37 -7.78
N CYS A 51 -4.98 8.01 -6.50
CA CYS A 51 -3.94 7.28 -5.77
C CYS A 51 -4.01 5.75 -5.97
N VAL A 52 -5.14 5.21 -6.44
CA VAL A 52 -5.35 3.75 -6.57
C VAL A 52 -4.31 3.13 -7.48
N LEU A 53 -4.07 3.72 -8.66
CA LEU A 53 -3.06 3.23 -9.61
C LEU A 53 -1.64 3.27 -9.02
N ARG A 54 -1.32 4.28 -8.21
CA ARG A 54 -0.01 4.38 -7.55
C ARG A 54 0.16 3.28 -6.51
N ILE A 55 -0.88 3.02 -5.71
CA ILE A 55 -0.89 1.97 -4.69
C ILE A 55 -0.72 0.60 -5.35
N SER A 56 -1.45 0.32 -6.43
CA SER A 56 -1.28 -0.93 -7.21
C SER A 56 0.15 -1.11 -7.69
N LYS A 57 0.76 -0.07 -8.25
CA LYS A 57 2.14 -0.12 -8.75
C LYS A 57 3.17 -0.32 -7.63
N VAL A 58 2.94 0.26 -6.46
CA VAL A 58 3.78 0.03 -5.27
C VAL A 58 3.70 -1.44 -4.89
N LEU A 59 2.50 -2.00 -4.75
CA LEU A 59 2.30 -3.40 -4.38
C LEU A 59 2.86 -4.40 -5.42
N GLU A 60 2.71 -4.11 -6.70
CA GLU A 60 3.25 -4.94 -7.79
C GLU A 60 4.80 -4.94 -7.79
N SER A 61 5.42 -3.85 -7.33
CA SER A 61 6.87 -3.78 -7.16
C SER A 61 7.38 -4.58 -5.95
N TYR A 62 6.50 -5.09 -5.07
CA TYR A 62 6.89 -5.94 -3.96
C TYR A 62 6.83 -7.41 -4.37
N PRO A 63 7.98 -8.11 -4.49
CA PRO A 63 7.99 -9.55 -4.67
C PRO A 63 7.62 -10.21 -3.34
N SER A 64 6.32 -10.39 -3.09
CA SER A 64 5.84 -11.00 -1.85
C SER A 64 4.98 -12.19 -2.17
N ALA A 65 5.60 -13.36 -2.08
CA ALA A 65 4.93 -14.64 -2.01
C ALA A 65 4.12 -14.71 -0.70
N VAL A 66 2.92 -14.13 -0.68
CA VAL A 66 1.98 -14.31 0.44
C VAL A 66 0.58 -14.59 -0.10
N SER A 67 0.13 -15.80 0.19
CA SER A 67 -1.17 -16.35 -0.13
C SER A 67 -2.30 -15.43 0.34
N PRO A 68 -3.42 -15.37 -0.41
CA PRO A 68 -4.53 -14.49 -0.09
C PRO A 68 -5.27 -14.98 1.15
N ILE A 69 -5.00 -14.39 2.32
CA ILE A 69 -5.86 -14.54 3.49
C ILE A 69 -6.70 -13.27 3.64
N CYS A 70 -7.57 -13.01 2.67
CA CYS A 70 -8.65 -12.03 2.81
C CYS A 70 -10.04 -12.68 2.74
N MET A 71 -10.11 -14.00 3.00
CA MET A 71 -11.35 -14.77 3.07
C MET A 71 -11.41 -15.50 4.42
N ALA A 72 -11.86 -14.80 5.45
CA ALA A 72 -12.33 -15.42 6.68
C ALA A 72 -13.47 -14.57 7.28
N ARG A 73 -14.66 -14.68 6.68
CA ARG A 73 -15.94 -14.67 7.38
C ARG A 73 -16.83 -15.74 6.76
#